data_AF-A0A660UTW7-F1
#
_entry.id   AF-A0A660UTW7-F1
#
_cell.length_a   1.000
_cell.length_b   1.000
_cell.length_c   1.000
_cell.angle_alpha   90.00
_cell.angle_beta   90.00
_cell.angle_gamma   90.00
#
_symmetry.space_group_name_H-M   'P 1'
#
loop_
_entity.id
_entity.type
_entity.pdbx_description
1 polymer ?
#
loop_
_entity_poly.entity_id
_entity_poly.type
_entity_poly.pdbx_seq_one_letter_code
_entity_poly.pdbx_strand_id
1 'polypeptide(L)'
;MNTVEHALINDQGKAVLLLAPPGIEWPAIHLEKFGTYCGPGHGIGDLLVPDTMWGLKVSAACYVHDFMWAVAEPSWADFHYSNSVFLHNLLRIIDAHGGILKYLRSYRAVTYYAAVDSVAFAKIFWAMKEDQNG
;
A
#
# COMPACT_ATOMS: atom_id res chain seq x y z
N MET A 1 -4.70 9.54 -12.15
CA MET A 1 -5.62 8.42 -11.79
C MET A 1 -6.72 8.87 -10.82
N ASN A 2 -7.92 8.29 -10.84
CA ASN A 2 -8.98 8.56 -9.84
C ASN A 2 -9.09 7.40 -8.83
N THR A 3 -9.41 7.68 -7.57
CA THR A 3 -9.66 6.66 -6.53
C THR A 3 -11.12 6.69 -6.05
N VAL A 4 -11.58 5.54 -5.58
CA VAL A 4 -12.87 5.33 -4.91
C VAL A 4 -12.63 4.71 -3.55
N GLU A 5 -13.59 4.88 -2.63
CA GLU A 5 -13.54 4.20 -1.34
C GLU A 5 -14.09 2.78 -1.45
N HIS A 6 -13.37 1.83 -0.88
CA HIS A 6 -13.80 0.45 -0.73
C HIS A 6 -13.75 0.04 0.75
N ALA A 7 -14.82 -0.57 1.24
CA ALA A 7 -14.92 -0.99 2.63
C ALA A 7 -14.35 -2.40 2.82
N LEU A 8 -13.33 -2.51 3.68
CA LEU A 8 -12.82 -3.77 4.22
C LEU A 8 -13.15 -3.89 5.70
N ILE A 9 -12.99 -5.07 6.28
CA ILE A 9 -13.27 -5.34 7.69
C ILE A 9 -11.96 -5.65 8.42
N ASN A 10 -11.69 -4.99 9.55
CA ASN A 10 -10.53 -5.28 10.38
C ASN A 10 -10.79 -6.44 11.38
N ASP A 11 -9.75 -6.81 12.12
CA ASP A 11 -9.77 -7.86 13.16
C ASP A 11 -10.72 -7.57 14.34
N GLN A 12 -11.19 -6.34 14.47
CA GLN A 12 -12.17 -5.89 15.47
C GLN A 12 -13.60 -5.82 14.91
N GLY A 13 -13.83 -6.25 13.66
CA GLY A 13 -15.13 -6.18 12.99
C GLY A 13 -15.53 -4.77 12.51
N LYS A 14 -14.61 -3.81 12.53
CA LYS A 14 -14.85 -2.43 12.10
C LYS A 14 -14.58 -2.27 10.60
N ALA A 15 -15.45 -1.51 9.93
CA ALA A 15 -15.23 -1.11 8.54
C ALA A 15 -14.05 -0.13 8.43
N VAL A 16 -13.17 -0.39 7.47
CA VAL A 16 -12.02 0.44 7.09
C VAL A 16 -12.16 0.80 5.63
N LEU A 17 -12.30 2.09 5.33
CA LEU A 17 -12.46 2.57 3.96
C LEU A 17 -11.08 2.78 3.35
N LEU A 18 -10.67 1.97 2.38
CA LEU A 18 -9.43 2.21 1.64
C LEU A 18 -9.72 2.95 0.33
N LEU A 19 -8.82 3.85 -0.04
CA LEU A 19 -8.80 4.47 -1.37
C LEU A 19 -8.17 3.48 -2.34
N ALA A 20 -8.85 3.17 -3.45
CA ALA A 20 -8.30 2.30 -4.48
C ALA A 20 -8.77 2.71 -5.88
N PRO A 21 -8.06 2.34 -6.95
CA PRO A 21 -8.54 2.55 -8.31
C PRO A 21 -9.87 1.81 -8.56
N PRO A 22 -10.75 2.36 -9.40
CA PRO A 22 -11.94 1.63 -9.83
C PRO A 22 -11.52 0.36 -10.60
N GLY A 23 -12.24 -0.74 -10.39
CA GLY A 23 -12.00 -2.00 -11.10
C GLY A 23 -10.92 -2.91 -10.51
N ILE A 24 -10.30 -2.54 -9.38
CA ILE A 24 -9.45 -3.48 -8.63
C ILE A 24 -10.28 -4.67 -8.12
N GLU A 25 -9.75 -5.88 -8.29
CA GLU A 25 -10.35 -7.10 -7.74
C GLU A 25 -9.82 -7.35 -6.34
N TRP A 26 -10.70 -7.45 -5.35
CA TRP A 26 -10.26 -7.62 -3.97
C TRP A 26 -10.09 -9.11 -3.62
N PRO A 27 -8.90 -9.55 -3.20
CA PRO A 27 -8.67 -10.96 -2.88
C PRO A 27 -9.37 -11.40 -1.59
N ALA A 28 -9.73 -10.46 -0.72
CA ALA A 28 -10.44 -10.70 0.52
C ALA A 28 -11.20 -9.45 0.99
N ILE A 29 -12.23 -9.67 1.81
CA ILE A 29 -12.99 -8.60 2.49
C ILE A 29 -12.36 -8.23 3.84
N HIS A 30 -11.64 -9.18 4.45
CA HIS A 30 -11.03 -9.02 5.76
C HIS A 30 -9.53 -8.72 5.66
N LEU A 31 -9.05 -7.70 6.38
CA LEU A 31 -7.67 -7.21 6.30
C LEU A 31 -6.64 -8.30 6.63
N GLU A 32 -6.92 -9.18 7.59
CA GLU A 32 -5.99 -10.21 8.04
C GLU A 32 -5.79 -11.34 7.00
N LYS A 33 -6.72 -11.46 6.04
CA LYS A 33 -6.75 -12.51 5.02
C LYS A 33 -5.95 -12.18 3.75
N PHE A 34 -5.46 -10.95 3.61
CA PHE A 34 -4.59 -10.58 2.49
C PHE A 34 -3.28 -11.40 2.53
N GLY A 35 -2.73 -11.73 1.37
CA GLY A 35 -1.39 -12.33 1.27
C GLY A 35 -0.26 -11.36 1.65
N THR A 36 0.97 -11.74 1.28
CA THR A 36 2.13 -10.86 1.40
C THR A 36 2.24 -10.01 0.14
N TYR A 37 1.98 -8.71 0.26
CA TYR A 37 1.97 -7.77 -0.86
C TYR A 37 2.90 -6.55 -0.65
N CYS A 38 3.64 -6.49 0.46
CA CYS A 38 4.48 -5.32 0.77
C CYS A 38 5.91 -5.44 0.23
N GLY A 39 6.25 -6.53 -0.46
CA GLY A 39 7.56 -6.77 -1.05
C GLY A 39 7.60 -6.38 -2.54
N PRO A 40 8.80 -6.14 -3.12
CA PRO A 40 8.98 -5.82 -4.54
C PRO A 40 8.63 -6.96 -5.53
N GLY A 41 8.06 -8.09 -5.09
CA GLY A 41 7.64 -9.23 -5.91
C GLY A 41 8.77 -10.11 -6.44
N HIS A 42 10.03 -9.78 -6.14
CA HIS A 42 11.20 -10.54 -6.58
C HIS A 42 12.32 -10.62 -5.51
N GLY A 43 12.64 -11.85 -5.10
CA GLY A 43 13.89 -12.20 -4.40
C GLY A 43 13.93 -11.92 -2.91
N ILE A 44 15.14 -11.75 -2.35
CA ILE A 44 15.40 -11.56 -0.91
C ILE A 44 14.75 -10.26 -0.39
N GLY A 45 14.43 -9.31 -1.29
CA GLY A 45 13.73 -8.07 -0.97
C GLY A 45 12.31 -8.27 -0.43
N ASP A 46 11.60 -9.32 -0.86
CA ASP A 46 10.25 -9.65 -0.38
C ASP A 46 10.25 -10.13 1.08
N LEU A 47 11.37 -10.72 1.53
CA LEU A 47 11.54 -11.16 2.91
C LEU A 47 11.83 -10.01 3.88
N LEU A 48 12.29 -8.86 3.37
CA LEU A 48 12.80 -7.76 4.18
C LEU A 48 11.77 -6.65 4.45
N VAL A 49 10.67 -6.61 3.68
CA VAL A 49 9.63 -5.61 3.85
C VAL A 49 8.46 -6.22 4.64
N PRO A 50 8.37 -5.96 5.96
CA PRO A 50 7.33 -6.58 6.78
C PRO A 50 5.91 -6.18 6.33
N ASP A 51 5.05 -7.17 6.16
CA ASP A 51 3.62 -7.03 5.87
C ASP A 51 2.79 -6.60 7.09
N THR A 52 3.46 -6.43 8.23
CA THR A 52 2.89 -6.00 9.50
C THR A 52 3.63 -4.80 10.10
N MET A 53 2.89 -3.97 10.82
CA MET A 53 3.44 -2.89 11.65
C MET A 53 3.10 -3.17 13.12
N TRP A 54 4.06 -3.74 13.85
CA TRP A 54 3.88 -4.23 15.23
C TRP A 54 2.61 -5.10 15.36
N GLY A 55 2.56 -6.18 14.57
CA GLY A 55 1.48 -7.16 14.57
C GLY A 55 0.19 -6.71 13.87
N LEU A 56 0.07 -5.46 13.43
CA LEU A 56 -1.06 -5.02 12.61
C LEU A 56 -0.78 -5.30 11.14
N LYS A 57 -1.62 -6.11 10.50
CA LYS A 57 -1.52 -6.44 9.08
C LYS A 57 -1.89 -5.24 8.20
N VAL A 58 -1.00 -4.89 7.28
CA VAL A 58 -1.15 -3.73 6.39
C VAL A 58 -1.13 -4.09 4.90
N SER A 59 -1.09 -5.40 4.58
CA SER A 59 -0.97 -5.91 3.21
C SER A 59 -2.03 -5.39 2.24
N ALA A 60 -3.23 -5.03 2.71
CA ALA A 60 -4.27 -4.43 1.87
C ALA A 60 -3.85 -3.07 1.29
N ALA A 61 -3.09 -2.26 2.03
CA ALA A 61 -2.56 -0.99 1.52
C ALA A 61 -1.48 -1.24 0.46
N CYS A 62 -0.62 -2.24 0.67
CA CYS A 62 0.43 -2.62 -0.27
C CYS A 62 -0.17 -3.21 -1.57
N TYR A 63 -1.20 -4.06 -1.45
CA TYR A 63 -1.93 -4.60 -2.60
C TYR A 63 -2.49 -3.50 -3.52
N VAL A 64 -3.10 -2.47 -2.91
CA VAL A 64 -3.58 -1.31 -3.68
C VAL A 64 -2.42 -0.54 -4.31
N HIS A 65 -1.31 -0.37 -3.58
CA HIS A 65 -0.12 0.35 -4.07
C HIS A 65 0.50 -0.33 -5.30
N ASP A 66 0.67 -1.64 -5.26
CA ASP A 66 1.17 -2.44 -6.39
C ASP A 66 0.26 -2.31 -7.61
N PHE A 67 -1.06 -2.43 -7.41
CA PHE A 67 -2.04 -2.27 -8.48
C PHE A 67 -1.99 -0.84 -9.07
N MET A 68 -1.90 0.18 -8.21
CA MET A 68 -1.77 1.57 -8.65
C MET A 68 -0.50 1.77 -9.47
N TRP A 69 0.64 1.23 -9.04
CA TRP A 69 1.87 1.29 -9.84
C TRP A 69 1.73 0.55 -11.16
N ALA A 70 1.05 -0.59 -11.19
CA ALA A 70 0.82 -1.35 -12.42
C ALA A 70 0.05 -0.54 -13.47
N VAL A 71 -1.00 0.20 -13.05
CA VAL A 71 -1.91 0.94 -13.95
C VAL A 71 -1.62 2.45 -14.07
N ALA A 72 -0.63 2.96 -13.32
CA ALA A 72 -0.21 4.36 -13.39
C ALA A 72 0.41 4.71 -14.75
N GLU A 73 0.08 5.90 -15.24
CA GLU A 73 0.80 6.51 -16.36
C GLU A 73 2.25 6.78 -15.95
N PRO A 74 3.21 6.73 -16.89
CA PRO A 74 4.62 7.03 -16.63
C PRO A 74 4.81 8.54 -16.41
N SER A 75 4.35 9.03 -15.26
CA SER A 75 4.42 10.43 -14.85
C SER A 75 4.76 10.56 -13.37
N TRP A 76 5.48 11.63 -13.02
CA TRP A 76 5.75 11.97 -11.62
C TRP A 76 4.47 12.19 -10.82
N ALA A 77 3.41 12.73 -11.45
CA ALA A 77 2.14 12.96 -10.81
C ALA A 77 1.49 11.64 -10.35
N ASP A 78 1.41 10.64 -11.21
CA ASP A 78 0.84 9.34 -10.86
C ASP A 78 1.75 8.54 -9.92
N PHE A 79 3.08 8.66 -10.03
CA PHE A 79 4.02 8.09 -9.05
C PHE A 79 3.75 8.60 -7.63
N HIS A 80 3.78 9.92 -7.44
CA HIS A 80 3.55 10.53 -6.12
C HIS A 80 2.12 10.34 -5.62
N TYR A 81 1.13 10.35 -6.53
CA TYR A 81 -0.26 10.10 -6.16
C TYR A 81 -0.45 8.68 -5.63
N SER A 82 0.12 7.68 -6.29
CA SER A 82 0.08 6.28 -5.83
C SER A 82 0.74 6.11 -4.46
N ASN A 83 1.90 6.72 -4.26
CA ASN A 83 2.60 6.67 -2.96
C ASN A 83 1.83 7.42 -1.86
N SER A 84 1.16 8.52 -2.21
CA SER A 84 0.29 9.26 -1.28
C SER A 84 -0.95 8.45 -0.88
N VAL A 85 -1.57 7.73 -1.82
CA VAL A 85 -2.71 6.84 -1.53
C VAL A 85 -2.27 5.69 -0.63
N PHE A 86 -1.08 5.12 -0.87
CA PHE A 86 -0.49 4.10 0.00
C PHE A 86 -0.37 4.60 1.46
N LEU A 87 0.21 5.78 1.69
CA LEU A 87 0.30 6.36 3.05
C LEU A 87 -1.07 6.55 3.68
N HIS A 88 -2.04 7.10 2.95
CA HIS A 88 -3.39 7.30 3.49
C HIS A 88 -4.04 5.98 3.88
N ASN A 89 -3.91 4.93 3.05
CA ASN A 89 -4.46 3.62 3.37
C ASN A 89 -3.80 3.00 4.61
N LEU A 90 -2.48 3.11 4.76
CA LEU A 90 -1.78 2.69 5.97
C LEU A 90 -2.36 3.40 7.20
N LEU A 91 -2.47 4.73 7.16
CA LEU A 91 -2.99 5.52 8.27
C LEU A 91 -4.45 5.19 8.58
N ARG A 92 -5.30 4.95 7.57
CA ARG A 92 -6.70 4.53 7.77
C ARG A 92 -6.80 3.17 8.46
N ILE A 93 -5.97 2.19 8.10
CA ILE A 93 -5.89 0.89 8.78
C ILE A 93 -5.46 1.06 10.24
N ILE A 94 -4.41 1.85 10.47
CA ILE A 94 -3.86 2.13 11.80
C ILE A 94 -4.88 2.84 12.69
N ASP A 95 -5.55 3.86 12.15
CA ASP A 95 -6.57 4.65 12.84
C ASP A 95 -7.82 3.82 13.16
N ALA A 96 -8.19 2.91 12.26
CA ALA A 96 -9.31 2.03 12.48
C ALA A 96 -9.08 1.07 13.65
N HIS A 97 -7.89 0.50 13.76
CA HIS A 97 -7.51 -0.42 14.83
C HIS A 97 -7.22 0.30 16.17
N GLY A 98 -6.62 1.48 16.13
CA GLY A 98 -6.39 2.34 17.29
C GLY A 98 -5.36 1.80 18.30
N GLY A 99 -5.58 2.11 19.58
CA GLY A 99 -4.70 1.72 20.69
C GLY A 99 -3.42 2.56 20.80
N ILE A 100 -2.59 2.28 21.82
CA ILE A 100 -1.35 3.03 22.08
C ILE A 100 -0.30 2.85 20.97
N LEU A 101 -0.28 1.68 20.32
CA LEU A 101 0.65 1.38 19.23
C LEU A 101 0.34 2.18 17.96
N LYS A 102 -0.82 2.87 17.87
CA LYS A 102 -1.17 3.74 16.75
C LYS A 102 -0.07 4.73 16.42
N TYR A 103 0.56 5.35 17.42
CA TYR A 103 1.60 6.37 17.19
C TYR A 103 2.86 5.76 16.58
N LEU A 104 3.31 4.62 17.10
CA LEU A 104 4.47 3.89 16.56
C LEU A 104 4.20 3.39 15.13
N ARG A 105 3.00 2.85 14.91
CA ARG A 105 2.55 2.40 13.59
C ARG A 105 2.47 3.56 12.59
N SER A 106 1.96 4.72 13.01
CA SER A 106 1.87 5.91 12.15
C SER A 106 3.25 6.43 11.77
N TYR A 107 4.17 6.48 12.74
CA TYR A 107 5.57 6.82 12.46
C TYR A 107 6.19 5.88 11.42
N ARG A 108 5.99 4.57 11.56
CA ARG A 108 6.45 3.59 10.58
C ARG A 108 5.80 3.75 9.21
N ALA A 109 4.50 4.02 9.15
CA ALA A 109 3.80 4.27 7.90
C ALA A 109 4.44 5.43 7.12
N VAL A 110 4.81 6.52 7.81
CA VAL A 110 5.54 7.63 7.20
C VAL A 110 6.93 7.20 6.71
N THR A 111 7.67 6.37 7.46
CA THR A 111 8.96 5.85 6.97
C THR A 111 8.83 4.93 5.75
N TYR A 112 7.72 4.18 5.66
CA TYR A 112 7.40 3.36 4.49
C TYR A 112 7.11 4.21 3.27
N TYR A 113 6.26 5.22 3.44
CA TYR A 113 6.01 6.21 2.42
C TYR A 113 7.32 6.88 1.95
N ALA A 114 8.17 7.33 2.87
CA ALA A 114 9.45 7.95 2.52
C ALA A 114 10.39 7.02 1.75
N ALA A 115 10.31 5.70 1.96
CA ALA A 115 11.07 4.72 1.20
C ALA A 115 10.56 4.60 -0.24
N VAL A 116 9.25 4.40 -0.42
CA VAL A 116 8.64 4.23 -1.76
C VAL A 116 8.59 5.53 -2.58
N ASP A 117 8.60 6.69 -1.91
CA ASP A 117 8.64 8.01 -2.54
C ASP A 117 10.07 8.54 -2.74
N SER A 118 11.08 7.71 -2.47
CA SER A 118 12.49 8.09 -2.64
C SER A 118 12.95 8.06 -4.09
N VAL A 119 14.07 8.73 -4.38
CA VAL A 119 14.75 8.65 -5.68
C VAL A 119 15.13 7.20 -6.05
N ALA A 120 15.42 6.36 -5.06
CA ALA A 120 15.76 4.96 -5.32
C ALA A 120 14.54 4.17 -5.83
N PHE A 121 13.37 4.35 -5.21
CA PHE A 121 12.14 3.69 -5.64
C PHE A 121 11.52 4.32 -6.90
N ALA A 122 11.75 5.63 -7.13
CA ALA A 122 11.39 6.24 -8.41
C ALA A 122 12.07 5.52 -9.58
N LYS A 123 13.35 5.14 -9.47
CA LYS A 123 14.05 4.35 -10.50
C LYS A 123 13.37 3.01 -10.77
N ILE A 124 12.86 2.35 -9.72
CA ILE A 124 12.13 1.08 -9.85
C ILE A 124 10.82 1.31 -10.61
N PHE A 125 10.05 2.33 -10.23
CA PHE A 125 8.82 2.70 -10.93
C PHE A 125 9.07 2.95 -12.43
N TRP A 126 10.07 3.76 -12.77
CA TRP A 126 10.38 4.07 -14.16
C TRP A 126 10.82 2.83 -14.95
N ALA A 127 11.67 1.97 -14.38
CA ALA A 127 12.06 0.72 -15.02
C ALA A 127 10.84 -0.19 -15.27
N MET A 128 9.93 -0.32 -14.30
CA MET A 128 8.68 -1.08 -14.48
C MET A 128 7.81 -0.51 -15.62
N LYS A 129 7.75 0.82 -15.75
CA LYS A 129 7.00 1.47 -16.83
C LYS A 129 7.64 1.28 -18.19
N GLU A 130 8.98 1.27 -18.27
CA GLU A 130 9.71 0.99 -19.51
C GLU A 130 9.47 -0.45 -19.98
N ASP A 131 9.57 -1.43 -19.07
CA ASP A 131 9.34 -2.84 -19.37
C ASP A 131 7.91 -3.15 -19.84
N GLN A 132 6.92 -2.40 -19.36
CA GLN A 132 5.51 -2.55 -19.80
C GLN A 132 5.24 -2.03 -21.21
N ASN A 133 6.08 -1.15 -21.74
CA ASN A 133 5.90 -0.50 -23.04
C ASN A 133 6.82 -1.08 -24.14
N GLY A 134 7.71 -2.01 -23.80
CA GLY A 134 8.59 -2.72 -24.72
C GLY A 134 8.00 -4.04 -25.20
#